data_AF-A0A7X8WBE0-F1
#
_entry.id   AF-A0A7X8WBE0-F1
#
_cell.length_a   1.000
_cell.length_b   1.000
_cell.length_c   1.000
_cell.angle_alpha   90.00
_cell.angle_beta   90.00
_cell.angle_gamma   90.00
#
_symmetry.space_group_name_H-M   'P 1'
#
loop_
_entity.id
_entity.type
_entity.pdbx_description
1 polymer ?
#
loop_
_entity_poly.entity_id
_entity_poly.type
_entity_poly.pdbx_seq_one_letter_code
_entity_poly.pdbx_strand_id
1 'polypeptide(L)'
;MALKKKKGWLYFIVNLIVMGVLALVIVFVTLKGIDRYTKHGEVVLIPKVEGMSLERAESLFAANGLHYEISDSAYVKSKPGGVILDCIPPVGSKVKEGRIIYVTINRFDAPLVQVPDVADNSSSRQARARVLAAGFKLTEDELIPGERDWVYAIKYRGMELSIGEKVPFEALLTLVVGNGEEELTEDSLSVDEWIEDESMPINEESWFE
;
A
#
# COMPACT_ATOMS: atom_id res chain seq x y z
N MET A 1 22.53 -29.16 92.06
CA MET A 1 21.91 -28.01 91.36
C MET A 1 22.31 -27.88 89.86
N ALA A 2 23.28 -28.65 89.35
CA ALA A 2 23.79 -28.51 87.96
C ALA A 2 22.93 -29.16 86.84
N LEU A 3 22.06 -30.13 87.18
CA LEU A 3 21.28 -30.89 86.19
C LEU A 3 20.09 -30.11 85.59
N LYS A 4 19.59 -29.08 86.28
CA LYS A 4 18.47 -28.26 85.79
C LYS A 4 18.87 -27.35 84.63
N LYS A 5 20.14 -26.90 84.61
CA LYS A 5 20.70 -26.02 83.57
C LYS A 5 20.88 -26.73 82.22
N LYS A 6 21.24 -28.03 82.23
CA LYS A 6 21.37 -28.86 81.00
C LYS A 6 20.04 -29.07 80.28
N LYS A 7 18.94 -29.29 81.02
CA LYS A 7 17.62 -29.48 80.41
C LYS A 7 17.12 -28.21 79.71
N GLY A 8 17.26 -27.04 80.34
CA GLY A 8 16.89 -25.75 79.73
C GLY A 8 17.67 -25.42 78.45
N TRP A 9 18.96 -25.73 78.43
CA TRP A 9 19.81 -25.55 77.24
C TRP A 9 19.41 -26.48 76.08
N LEU A 10 19.00 -27.71 76.38
CA LEU A 10 18.49 -28.65 75.38
C LEU A 10 17.19 -28.15 74.72
N TYR A 11 16.23 -27.63 75.51
CA TYR A 11 14.99 -27.06 74.96
C TYR A 11 15.26 -25.84 74.06
N PHE A 12 16.25 -25.02 74.40
CA PHE A 12 16.65 -23.88 73.58
C PHE A 12 17.21 -24.32 72.22
N ILE A 13 18.08 -25.34 72.20
CA ILE A 13 18.63 -25.91 70.95
C ILE A 13 17.52 -26.55 70.11
N VAL A 14 16.59 -27.28 70.74
CA VAL A 14 15.47 -27.90 70.03
C VAL A 14 14.57 -26.85 69.39
N ASN A 15 14.19 -25.78 70.11
CA ASN A 15 13.39 -24.70 69.53
C ASN A 15 14.12 -23.96 68.40
N LEU A 16 15.46 -23.78 68.50
CA LEU A 16 16.26 -23.17 67.44
C LEU A 16 16.26 -24.03 66.17
N ILE A 17 16.41 -25.35 66.31
CA ILE A 17 16.33 -26.30 65.19
C ILE A 17 14.93 -26.30 64.59
N VAL A 18 13.88 -26.31 65.42
CA VAL A 18 12.49 -26.26 64.95
C VAL A 18 12.21 -24.96 64.18
N MET A 19 12.69 -23.82 64.65
CA MET A 19 12.61 -22.55 63.91
C MET A 19 13.36 -22.60 62.58
N GLY A 20 14.57 -23.17 62.56
CA GLY A 20 15.37 -23.32 61.34
C GLY A 20 14.69 -24.23 60.31
N VAL A 21 14.12 -25.35 60.76
CA VAL A 21 13.35 -26.25 59.91
C VAL A 21 12.08 -25.58 59.40
N LEU A 22 11.36 -24.86 60.25
CA LEU A 22 10.15 -24.13 59.85
C LEU A 22 10.46 -23.05 58.81
N ALA A 23 11.55 -22.30 58.99
CA ALA A 23 12.02 -21.32 58.02
C ALA A 23 12.37 -21.98 56.67
N LEU A 24 13.07 -23.12 56.69
CA LEU A 24 13.37 -23.89 55.48
C LEU A 24 12.11 -24.40 54.77
N VAL A 25 11.12 -24.88 55.52
CA VAL A 25 9.83 -25.33 54.96
C VAL A 25 9.10 -24.16 54.31
N ILE A 26 9.05 -22.99 54.96
CA ILE A 26 8.42 -21.79 54.40
C ILE A 26 9.12 -21.38 53.10
N VAL A 27 10.46 -21.34 53.08
CA VAL A 27 11.24 -21.02 51.85
C VAL A 27 10.98 -22.04 50.74
N PHE A 28 10.91 -23.33 51.08
CA PHE A 28 10.62 -24.36 50.08
C PHE A 28 9.21 -24.22 49.49
N VAL A 29 8.21 -23.94 50.33
CA VAL A 29 6.82 -23.73 49.90
C VAL A 29 6.69 -22.46 49.06
N THR A 30 7.36 -21.36 49.43
CA THR A 30 7.31 -20.13 48.63
C THR A 30 7.99 -20.31 47.28
N LEU A 31 9.15 -20.98 47.22
CA LEU A 31 9.82 -21.30 45.95
C LEU A 31 8.95 -22.19 45.06
N LYS A 32 8.38 -23.29 45.60
CA LYS A 32 7.48 -24.16 44.82
C LYS A 32 6.16 -23.47 44.44
N GLY A 33 5.67 -22.58 45.29
CA GLY A 33 4.49 -21.77 45.03
C GLY A 33 4.70 -20.81 43.86
N ILE A 34 5.87 -20.18 43.80
CA ILE A 34 6.27 -19.30 42.68
C ILE A 34 6.41 -20.11 41.39
N ASP A 35 7.05 -21.29 41.41
CA ASP A 35 7.14 -22.16 40.22
C ASP A 35 5.77 -22.56 39.69
N ARG A 36 4.82 -22.89 40.58
CA ARG A 36 3.45 -23.27 40.20
C ARG A 36 2.63 -22.07 39.74
N TYR A 37 2.85 -20.90 40.32
CA TYR A 37 2.14 -19.66 39.97
C TYR A 37 2.64 -19.07 38.65
N THR A 38 3.93 -19.23 38.35
CA THR A 38 4.52 -18.66 37.14
C THR A 38 4.26 -19.47 35.89
N LYS A 39 3.62 -20.66 35.96
CA LYS A 39 3.32 -21.56 34.82
C LYS A 39 4.40 -21.43 33.73
N HIS A 40 5.64 -21.77 34.10
CA HIS A 40 6.75 -21.72 33.17
C HIS A 40 6.44 -22.62 31.96
N GLY A 41 6.34 -22.03 30.78
CA GLY A 41 6.84 -22.70 29.59
C GLY A 41 5.87 -23.47 28.70
N GLU A 42 4.58 -23.12 28.63
CA GLU A 42 3.84 -23.41 27.39
C GLU A 42 4.30 -22.41 26.32
N VAL A 43 5.41 -22.79 25.68
CA VAL A 43 5.91 -22.14 24.48
C VAL A 43 5.20 -22.76 23.30
N VAL A 44 4.40 -21.94 22.64
CA VAL A 44 3.69 -22.32 21.43
C VAL A 44 4.52 -21.90 20.22
N LEU A 45 4.54 -22.76 19.22
CA LEU A 45 5.18 -22.47 17.94
C LEU A 45 4.21 -21.71 17.06
N ILE A 46 4.69 -20.66 16.41
CA ILE A 46 3.89 -19.93 15.44
C ILE A 46 3.67 -20.84 14.21
N PRO A 47 2.40 -21.18 13.87
CA PRO A 47 2.10 -22.00 12.72
C PRO A 47 2.48 -21.29 11.42
N LYS A 48 2.72 -22.05 10.36
CA LYS A 48 2.97 -21.48 9.03
C LYS A 48 1.69 -20.90 8.46
N VAL A 49 1.54 -19.58 8.54
CA VAL A 49 0.37 -18.82 8.08
C VAL A 49 0.63 -18.00 6.82
N GLU A 50 1.88 -17.87 6.38
CA GLU A 50 2.25 -17.17 5.16
C GLU A 50 1.52 -17.73 3.94
N GLY A 51 0.90 -16.84 3.16
CA GLY A 51 0.14 -17.19 1.96
C GLY A 51 -1.26 -17.77 2.23
N MET A 52 -1.66 -17.94 3.49
CA MET A 52 -3.02 -18.33 3.83
C MET A 52 -3.96 -17.11 3.85
N SER A 53 -5.26 -17.36 3.65
CA SER A 53 -6.30 -16.36 3.88
C SER A 53 -6.39 -16.02 5.37
N LEU A 54 -6.80 -14.79 5.66
CA LEU A 54 -6.95 -14.29 7.02
C LEU A 54 -7.90 -15.17 7.86
N GLU A 55 -9.02 -15.61 7.30
CA GLU A 55 -9.99 -16.50 7.97
C GLU A 55 -9.36 -17.83 8.41
N ARG A 56 -8.55 -18.44 7.53
CA ARG A 56 -7.88 -19.70 7.85
C ARG A 56 -6.79 -19.50 8.89
N ALA A 57 -6.04 -18.41 8.78
CA ALA A 57 -5.01 -18.06 9.74
C ALA A 57 -5.59 -17.79 11.13
N GLU A 58 -6.73 -17.11 11.22
CA GLU A 58 -7.44 -16.86 12.48
C GLU A 58 -7.78 -18.18 13.20
N SER A 59 -8.33 -19.16 12.47
CA SER A 59 -8.63 -20.47 13.06
C SER A 59 -7.38 -21.18 13.60
N LEU A 60 -6.23 -21.03 12.92
CA LEU A 60 -4.96 -21.61 13.35
C LEU A 60 -4.36 -20.88 14.54
N PHE A 61 -4.44 -19.55 14.59
CA PHE A 61 -3.98 -18.78 15.74
C PHE A 61 -4.82 -19.10 16.98
N ALA A 62 -6.14 -19.13 16.84
CA ALA A 62 -7.06 -19.48 17.92
C ALA A 62 -6.83 -20.91 18.43
N ALA A 63 -6.62 -21.89 17.52
CA ALA A 63 -6.31 -23.28 17.89
C ALA A 63 -5.00 -23.43 18.68
N ASN A 64 -4.06 -22.49 18.50
CA ASN A 64 -2.76 -22.46 19.19
C ASN A 64 -2.75 -21.49 20.39
N GLY A 65 -3.90 -20.89 20.77
CA GLY A 65 -3.96 -19.92 21.87
C GLY A 65 -3.18 -18.62 21.59
N LEU A 66 -3.04 -18.27 20.32
CA LEU A 66 -2.35 -17.07 19.84
C LEU A 66 -3.38 -16.03 19.40
N HIS A 67 -3.06 -14.76 19.58
CA HIS A 67 -3.86 -13.64 19.08
C HIS A 67 -3.16 -13.01 17.89
N TYR A 68 -3.92 -12.44 16.95
CA TYR A 68 -3.35 -11.73 15.81
C TYR A 68 -3.88 -10.31 15.74
N GLU A 69 -3.06 -9.42 15.19
CA GLU A 69 -3.43 -8.03 14.89
C GLU A 69 -2.84 -7.64 13.53
N ILE A 70 -3.61 -6.92 12.73
CA ILE A 70 -3.17 -6.44 11.42
C ILE A 70 -2.35 -5.17 11.63
N SER A 71 -1.05 -5.24 11.39
CA SER A 71 -0.15 -4.09 11.59
C SER A 71 0.03 -3.24 10.35
N ASP A 72 0.10 -3.90 9.19
CA ASP A 72 0.34 -3.21 7.93
C ASP A 72 -0.29 -3.95 6.76
N SER A 73 -0.44 -3.24 5.65
CA SER A 73 -0.95 -3.76 4.39
C SER A 73 -0.06 -3.37 3.22
N ALA A 74 0.64 -4.36 2.67
CA ALA A 74 1.45 -4.20 1.48
C ALA A 74 0.67 -4.68 0.24
N TYR A 75 1.06 -4.22 -0.95
CA TYR A 75 0.46 -4.69 -2.20
C TYR A 75 1.50 -5.48 -3.01
N VAL A 76 1.22 -6.76 -3.22
CA VAL A 76 2.04 -7.66 -4.03
C VAL A 76 1.15 -8.30 -5.09
N LYS A 77 1.35 -7.90 -6.36
CA LYS A 77 0.56 -8.35 -7.51
C LYS A 77 0.55 -9.87 -7.71
N SER A 78 1.60 -10.57 -7.28
CA SER A 78 1.72 -12.02 -7.44
C SER A 78 0.89 -12.83 -6.44
N LYS A 79 0.30 -12.19 -5.42
CA LYS A 79 -0.48 -12.83 -4.36
C LYS A 79 -1.91 -12.29 -4.36
N PRO A 80 -2.92 -13.09 -4.00
CA PRO A 80 -4.29 -12.61 -3.90
C PRO A 80 -4.46 -11.67 -2.69
N GLY A 81 -5.47 -10.80 -2.74
CA GLY A 81 -5.79 -9.90 -1.62
C GLY A 81 -6.24 -10.67 -0.37
N GLY A 82 -5.95 -10.11 0.80
CA GLY A 82 -6.35 -10.69 2.09
C GLY A 82 -5.51 -11.89 2.55
N VAL A 83 -4.45 -12.24 1.83
CA VAL A 83 -3.48 -13.24 2.31
C VAL A 83 -2.41 -12.62 3.19
N ILE A 84 -1.90 -13.42 4.12
CA ILE A 84 -0.79 -13.03 4.97
C ILE A 84 0.52 -13.04 4.17
N LEU A 85 1.22 -11.92 4.19
CA LEU A 85 2.51 -11.76 3.55
C LEU A 85 3.66 -12.11 4.50
N ASP A 86 3.58 -11.59 5.72
CA ASP A 86 4.61 -11.73 6.74
C ASP A 86 3.99 -11.63 8.13
N CYS A 87 4.71 -12.07 9.15
CA CYS A 87 4.32 -11.95 10.54
C CYS A 87 5.52 -11.68 11.47
N ILE A 88 5.25 -10.94 12.55
CA ILE A 88 6.22 -10.60 13.58
C ILE A 88 5.64 -11.04 14.94
N PRO A 89 6.28 -11.97 15.67
CA PRO A 89 7.50 -12.72 15.33
C PRO A 89 7.35 -13.67 14.13
N PRO A 90 8.46 -14.09 13.48
CA PRO A 90 8.40 -14.90 12.27
C PRO A 90 7.90 -16.32 12.55
N VAL A 91 7.37 -16.96 11.51
CA VAL A 91 6.87 -18.35 11.55
C VAL A 91 7.90 -19.31 12.18
N GLY A 92 7.42 -20.23 13.01
CA GLY A 92 8.27 -21.20 13.72
C GLY A 92 8.99 -20.65 14.94
N SER A 93 8.86 -19.35 15.25
CA SER A 93 9.33 -18.78 16.50
C SER A 93 8.58 -19.36 17.69
N LYS A 94 9.27 -19.52 18.82
CA LYS A 94 8.68 -19.92 20.10
C LYS A 94 8.20 -18.68 20.84
N VAL A 95 6.91 -18.60 21.07
CA VAL A 95 6.28 -17.50 21.82
C VAL A 95 5.52 -18.05 23.02
N LYS A 96 5.31 -17.22 24.04
CA LYS A 96 4.41 -17.56 25.14
C LYS A 96 2.97 -17.57 24.63
N GLU A 97 2.13 -18.38 25.24
CA GLU A 97 0.68 -18.34 25.02
C GLU A 97 0.11 -16.93 25.21
N GLY A 98 -0.93 -16.60 24.44
CA GLY A 98 -1.59 -15.29 24.48
C GLY A 98 -0.76 -14.15 23.90
N ARG A 99 0.38 -14.43 23.25
CA ARG A 99 1.15 -13.40 22.53
C ARG A 99 0.36 -12.91 21.32
N ILE A 100 0.34 -11.59 21.13
CA ILE A 100 -0.17 -10.94 19.92
C ILE A 100 0.88 -11.05 18.82
N ILE A 101 0.46 -11.60 17.69
CA ILE A 101 1.26 -11.73 16.47
C ILE A 101 0.81 -10.64 15.52
N TYR A 102 1.77 -9.83 15.11
CA TYR A 102 1.56 -8.77 14.16
C TYR A 102 1.65 -9.33 12.75
N VAL A 103 0.61 -9.12 11.96
CA VAL A 103 0.48 -9.71 10.64
C VAL A 103 0.42 -8.61 9.60
N THR A 104 1.21 -8.77 8.54
CA THR A 104 1.14 -7.93 7.35
C THR A 104 0.31 -8.64 6.29
N ILE A 105 -0.75 -7.98 5.81
CA ILE A 105 -1.66 -8.55 4.82
C ILE A 105 -1.43 -7.96 3.43
N ASN A 106 -1.85 -8.71 2.42
CA ASN A 106 -1.89 -8.19 1.06
C ASN A 106 -3.17 -7.37 0.84
N ARG A 107 -3.05 -6.16 0.29
CA ARG A 107 -4.22 -5.37 -0.11
C ARG A 107 -4.98 -6.04 -1.26
N PHE A 108 -6.29 -5.84 -1.27
CA PHE A 108 -7.16 -6.24 -2.38
C PHE A 108 -6.89 -5.38 -3.62
N ASP A 109 -6.83 -4.07 -3.44
CA ASP A 109 -6.66 -3.11 -4.52
C ASP A 109 -5.22 -2.58 -4.57
N ALA A 110 -4.78 -2.31 -5.80
CA ALA A 110 -3.50 -1.63 -6.02
C ALA A 110 -3.53 -0.21 -5.41
N PRO A 111 -2.41 0.26 -4.84
CA PRO A 111 -2.35 1.61 -4.30
C PRO A 111 -2.58 2.62 -5.42
N LEU A 112 -3.41 3.63 -5.15
CA LEU A 112 -3.70 4.69 -6.08
C LEU A 112 -2.59 5.74 -6.03
N VAL A 113 -2.01 6.06 -7.19
CA VAL A 113 -0.95 7.07 -7.36
C VAL A 113 -1.50 8.22 -8.18
N GLN A 114 -1.11 9.44 -7.81
CA GLN A 114 -1.54 10.63 -8.53
C GLN A 114 -0.83 10.72 -9.89
N VAL A 115 -1.59 10.95 -10.94
CA VAL A 115 -1.06 11.14 -12.29
C VAL A 115 -0.41 12.52 -12.37
N PRO A 116 0.85 12.61 -12.85
CA PRO A 116 1.53 13.88 -12.98
C PRO A 116 0.85 14.76 -14.03
N ASP A 117 0.90 16.07 -13.81
CA ASP A 117 0.42 17.07 -14.77
C ASP A 117 1.36 17.12 -15.99
N VAL A 118 0.96 16.42 -17.05
CA VAL A 118 1.68 16.37 -18.33
C VAL A 118 0.79 16.60 -19.55
N ALA A 119 -0.53 16.63 -19.36
CA ALA A 119 -1.49 17.04 -20.38
C ALA A 119 -1.38 18.56 -20.59
N ASP A 120 -1.29 19.02 -21.83
CA ASP A 120 -1.18 20.42 -22.24
C ASP A 120 0.01 21.20 -21.65
N ASN A 121 1.01 20.52 -21.10
CA ASN A 121 2.12 21.15 -20.40
C ASN A 121 3.48 20.50 -20.68
N SER A 122 3.54 19.53 -21.60
CA SER A 122 4.76 18.77 -21.87
C SER A 122 4.79 18.20 -23.27
N SER A 123 6.00 18.13 -23.83
CA SER A 123 6.27 17.33 -25.04
C SER A 123 6.11 15.83 -24.74
N SER A 124 5.79 15.04 -25.76
CA SER A 124 5.62 13.57 -25.65
C SER A 124 6.80 12.91 -24.94
N ARG A 125 8.04 13.28 -25.29
CA ARG A 125 9.24 12.74 -24.62
C ARG A 125 9.29 13.07 -23.12
N GLN A 126 8.95 14.30 -22.75
CA GLN A 126 8.95 14.74 -21.36
C GLN A 126 7.81 14.09 -20.56
N ALA A 127 6.62 14.02 -21.15
CA ALA A 127 5.47 13.35 -20.56
C ALA A 127 5.77 11.88 -20.28
N ARG A 128 6.31 11.15 -21.28
CA ARG A 128 6.74 9.75 -21.11
C ARG A 128 7.72 9.60 -19.95
N ALA A 129 8.73 10.45 -19.85
CA ALA A 129 9.70 10.40 -18.76
C ALA A 129 9.06 10.64 -17.38
N ARG A 130 8.17 11.64 -17.26
CA ARG A 130 7.46 11.95 -16.01
C ARG A 130 6.49 10.82 -15.60
N VAL A 131 5.76 10.27 -16.56
CA VAL A 131 4.79 9.19 -16.32
C VAL A 131 5.51 7.89 -15.90
N LEU A 132 6.62 7.55 -16.56
CA LEU A 132 7.46 6.40 -16.17
C LEU A 132 8.11 6.63 -14.79
N ALA A 133 8.58 7.84 -14.51
CA ALA A 133 9.14 8.20 -13.20
C ALA A 133 8.10 8.11 -12.07
N ALA A 134 6.83 8.39 -12.38
CA ALA A 134 5.71 8.20 -11.45
C ALA A 134 5.32 6.71 -11.24
N GLY A 135 5.94 5.78 -11.99
CA GLY A 135 5.73 4.34 -11.82
C GLY A 135 4.57 3.76 -12.63
N PHE A 136 4.05 4.51 -13.61
CA PHE A 136 3.05 4.01 -14.56
C PHE A 136 3.73 3.36 -15.77
N LYS A 137 2.97 2.53 -16.50
CA LYS A 137 3.41 1.91 -17.75
C LYS A 137 2.68 2.60 -18.92
N LEU A 138 3.35 2.68 -20.06
CA LEU A 138 2.83 3.34 -21.26
C LEU A 138 2.42 2.28 -22.30
N THR A 139 1.28 2.51 -22.92
CA THR A 139 0.82 1.83 -24.15
C THR A 139 1.34 2.60 -25.37
N GLU A 140 1.04 2.12 -26.57
CA GLU A 140 1.19 2.89 -27.81
C GLU A 140 0.43 4.22 -27.72
N ASP A 141 1.06 5.26 -28.25
CA ASP A 141 0.52 6.62 -28.27
C ASP A 141 -0.62 6.72 -29.30
N GLU A 142 -1.68 7.43 -28.93
CA GLU A 142 -2.79 7.76 -29.82
C GLU A 142 -2.48 9.09 -30.51
N LEU A 143 -2.46 9.08 -31.84
CA LEU A 143 -2.13 10.26 -32.63
C LEU A 143 -3.40 11.01 -33.05
N ILE A 144 -3.43 12.31 -32.80
CA ILE A 144 -4.51 13.20 -33.23
C ILE A 144 -3.95 14.33 -34.11
N PRO A 145 -4.74 14.90 -35.04
CA PRO A 145 -4.37 16.13 -35.74
C PRO A 145 -4.11 17.24 -34.71
N GLY A 146 -2.97 17.90 -34.82
CA GLY A 146 -2.53 18.88 -33.83
C GLY A 146 -1.02 19.13 -33.85
N GLU A 147 -0.54 19.91 -32.88
CA GLU A 147 0.86 20.30 -32.75
C GLU A 147 1.78 19.08 -32.56
N ARG A 148 2.86 19.04 -33.31
CA ARG A 148 3.74 17.86 -33.33
C ARG A 148 4.38 17.63 -31.97
N ASP A 149 4.36 16.37 -31.52
CA ASP A 149 4.97 15.94 -30.26
C ASP A 149 4.36 16.63 -29.01
N TRP A 150 3.21 17.30 -29.14
CA TRP A 150 2.47 17.88 -28.02
C TRP A 150 1.51 16.87 -27.40
N VAL A 151 1.45 16.79 -26.07
CA VAL A 151 0.53 15.90 -25.36
C VAL A 151 -0.73 16.66 -24.99
N TYR A 152 -1.85 16.25 -25.56
CA TYR A 152 -3.16 16.84 -25.28
C TYR A 152 -3.83 16.20 -24.07
N ALA A 153 -3.80 14.87 -24.00
CA ALA A 153 -4.49 14.14 -22.95
C ALA A 153 -3.77 12.84 -22.58
N ILE A 154 -4.13 12.32 -21.41
CA ILE A 154 -3.72 10.98 -20.96
C ILE A 154 -4.99 10.17 -20.80
N LYS A 155 -5.05 9.00 -21.41
CA LYS A 155 -6.16 8.07 -21.30
C LYS A 155 -5.79 6.88 -20.43
N TYR A 156 -6.73 6.46 -19.59
CA TYR A 156 -6.68 5.19 -18.85
C TYR A 156 -7.88 4.35 -19.21
N ARG A 157 -7.64 3.15 -19.77
CA ARG A 157 -8.69 2.23 -20.25
C ARG A 157 -9.68 2.92 -21.22
N GLY A 158 -9.19 3.85 -22.04
CA GLY A 158 -9.99 4.61 -23.01
C GLY A 158 -10.73 5.83 -22.45
N MET A 159 -10.69 6.07 -21.12
CA MET A 159 -11.23 7.30 -20.52
C MET A 159 -10.13 8.33 -20.36
N GLU A 160 -10.39 9.57 -20.76
CA GLU A 160 -9.49 10.70 -20.52
C GLU A 160 -9.44 11.00 -19.03
N LEU A 161 -8.21 11.11 -18.52
CA LEU A 161 -7.94 11.39 -17.12
C LEU A 161 -7.88 12.90 -16.89
N SER A 162 -8.45 13.32 -15.78
CA SER A 162 -8.33 14.69 -15.30
C SER A 162 -6.97 14.91 -14.62
N ILE A 163 -6.50 16.17 -14.61
CA ILE A 163 -5.24 16.55 -13.98
C ILE A 163 -5.30 16.22 -12.49
N GLY A 164 -4.30 15.50 -11.99
CA GLY A 164 -4.21 15.12 -10.59
C GLY A 164 -5.13 13.97 -10.17
N GLU A 165 -5.77 13.30 -11.13
CA GLU A 165 -6.54 12.09 -10.88
C GLU A 165 -5.67 10.95 -10.32
N LYS A 166 -6.28 10.09 -9.50
CA LYS A 166 -5.59 8.99 -8.84
C LYS A 166 -5.87 7.70 -9.58
N VAL A 167 -4.84 7.08 -10.11
CA VAL A 167 -4.92 5.87 -10.92
C VAL A 167 -4.13 4.74 -10.24
N PRO A 168 -4.55 3.47 -10.36
CA PRO A 168 -3.79 2.35 -9.80
C PRO A 168 -2.31 2.35 -10.20
N PHE A 169 -1.43 2.04 -9.25
CA PHE A 169 -0.01 1.86 -9.50
C PHE A 169 0.24 0.78 -10.57
N GLU A 170 1.23 0.99 -11.44
CA GLU A 170 1.48 0.20 -12.66
C GLU A 170 0.35 0.17 -13.70
N ALA A 171 -0.63 1.08 -13.64
CA ALA A 171 -1.62 1.21 -14.70
C ALA A 171 -0.98 1.49 -16.06
N LEU A 172 -1.64 0.99 -17.11
CA LEU A 172 -1.30 1.27 -18.51
C LEU A 172 -2.01 2.56 -18.94
N LEU A 173 -1.22 3.58 -19.24
CA LEU A 173 -1.68 4.88 -19.72
C LEU A 173 -1.37 5.03 -21.21
N THR A 174 -2.30 5.62 -21.95
CA THR A 174 -2.14 5.99 -23.36
C THR A 174 -1.97 7.50 -23.44
N LEU A 175 -0.91 7.96 -24.11
CA LEU A 175 -0.71 9.39 -24.36
C LEU A 175 -1.38 9.76 -25.68
N VAL A 176 -2.16 10.83 -25.67
CA VAL A 176 -2.74 11.43 -26.87
C VAL A 176 -1.80 12.52 -27.34
N VAL A 177 -1.15 12.30 -28.49
CA VAL A 177 -0.07 13.14 -29.02
C VAL A 177 -0.45 13.71 -30.37
N GLY A 178 -0.12 14.98 -30.63
CA GLY A 178 -0.32 15.59 -31.94
C GLY A 178 0.66 15.07 -32.99
N ASN A 179 0.14 14.73 -34.17
CA ASN A 179 0.93 14.21 -35.29
C ASN A 179 1.57 15.29 -36.18
N GLY A 180 1.27 16.58 -35.95
CA GLY A 180 1.75 17.69 -36.77
C GLY A 180 0.88 17.99 -38.00
N GLU A 181 -0.26 17.32 -38.15
CA GLU A 181 -1.24 17.64 -39.19
C GLU A 181 -2.20 18.69 -38.64
N GLU A 182 -2.15 19.91 -39.17
CA GLU A 182 -3.20 20.90 -38.93
C GLU A 182 -4.49 20.37 -39.55
N GLU A 183 -5.55 20.29 -38.73
CA GLU A 183 -6.90 20.13 -39.25
C GLU A 183 -7.14 21.33 -40.18
N LEU A 184 -7.14 21.09 -41.50
CA LEU A 184 -7.44 22.08 -42.51
C LEU A 184 -8.90 22.48 -42.37
N THR A 185 -9.23 23.27 -41.36
CA THR A 185 -10.48 24.01 -41.33
C THR A 185 -10.39 24.98 -42.49
N GLU A 186 -11.12 24.71 -43.57
CA GLU A 186 -11.25 25.61 -44.71
C GLU A 186 -11.58 27.01 -44.18
N ASP A 187 -10.58 27.89 -44.23
CA ASP A 187 -10.67 29.24 -43.70
C ASP A 187 -11.71 29.99 -44.55
N SER A 188 -12.74 30.54 -43.92
CA SER A 188 -13.85 31.25 -44.59
C SER A 188 -13.43 32.60 -45.20
N LEU A 189 -12.14 32.79 -45.44
CA LEU A 189 -11.50 34.02 -45.90
C LEU A 189 -10.98 33.91 -47.33
N SER A 190 -11.61 33.10 -48.20
CA SER A 190 -11.52 33.34 -49.64
C SER A 190 -12.30 34.62 -49.95
N VAL A 191 -11.63 35.76 -49.77
CA VAL A 191 -12.08 37.07 -50.23
C VAL A 191 -12.27 36.95 -51.74
N ASP A 192 -13.53 36.97 -52.19
CA ASP A 192 -13.91 37.07 -53.59
C ASP A 192 -13.06 38.15 -54.26
N GLU A 193 -12.32 37.72 -55.27
CA GLU A 193 -11.52 38.53 -56.16
C GLU A 193 -12.49 39.49 -56.88
N TRP A 194 -12.40 40.78 -56.53
CA TRP A 194 -13.18 41.84 -57.16
C TRP A 194 -12.84 41.86 -58.65
N ILE A 195 -13.72 41.29 -59.47
CA ILE A 195 -13.69 41.49 -60.91
C ILE A 195 -14.10 42.95 -61.17
N GLU A 196 -13.10 43.79 -61.46
CA GLU A 196 -13.31 45.06 -62.15
C GLU A 196 -13.83 44.74 -63.56
N ASP A 197 -15.16 44.80 -63.74
CA ASP A 197 -15.76 44.70 -65.07
C ASP A 197 -15.59 46.05 -65.79
N GLU A 198 -14.43 46.17 -66.43
CA GLU A 198 -14.07 47.22 -67.36
C GLU A 198 -14.84 46.98 -68.69
N SER A 199 -16.00 47.64 -68.87
CA SER A 199 -16.42 48.11 -70.20
C SER A 199 -17.65 49.02 -70.16
N MET A 200 -17.41 50.33 -70.31
CA MET A 200 -18.42 51.28 -70.77
C MET A 200 -18.55 51.17 -72.30
N PRO A 201 -19.76 50.98 -72.85
CA PRO A 201 -20.07 51.52 -74.16
C PRO A 201 -20.79 52.86 -73.98
N ILE A 202 -20.02 53.95 -74.07
CA ILE A 202 -20.57 55.25 -74.41
C ILE A 202 -21.04 55.15 -75.86
N ASN A 203 -22.35 54.96 -76.06
CA ASN A 203 -22.96 55.17 -77.37
C ASN A 203 -23.37 56.64 -77.47
N GLU A 204 -22.42 57.46 -77.93
CA GLU A 204 -22.70 58.79 -78.46
C GLU A 204 -23.29 58.65 -79.86
N GLU A 205 -24.58 58.92 -80.02
CA GLU A 205 -25.18 59.58 -81.19
C GLU A 205 -26.69 59.77 -80.88
N SER A 206 -27.15 60.98 -80.57
CA SER A 206 -27.51 62.02 -81.53
C SER A 206 -28.74 61.61 -82.36
N TRP A 207 -29.87 62.32 -82.46
CA TRP A 207 -30.24 63.72 -82.33
C TRP A 207 -31.75 63.76 -82.74
N PHE A 208 -32.57 64.68 -82.21
CA PHE A 208 -33.88 65.14 -82.73
C PHE A 208 -35.13 64.22 -82.59
N GLU A 209 -36.06 64.56 -81.69
CA GLU A 209 -37.37 65.20 -81.94
C GLU A 209 -38.12 65.50 -80.63
#